data_AF-A0A443R7C5-F1
#
_entry.id   AF-A0A443R7C5-F1
#
_cell.length_a   1.000
_cell.length_b   1.000
_cell.length_c   1.000
_cell.angle_alpha   90.00
_cell.angle_beta   90.00
_cell.angle_gamma   90.00
#
_symmetry.space_group_name_H-M   'P 1'
#
loop_
_entity.id
_entity.type
_entity.pdbx_description
1 polymer ?
#
loop_
_entity_poly.entity_id
_entity_poly.type
_entity_poly.pdbx_seq_one_letter_code
_entity_poly.pdbx_strand_id
1 'polypeptide(L)'
;MDPNNPEGKERIRRLAENTAYFRAKLKQLGFVVIGDDHSPVVPLMIFIGAKLSAFVRLARSYGLAAVSVCFPATNLTGGRIRFCVSASHTLEMLDKVINI
;
A
#
# COMPACT_ATOMS: atom_id res chain seq x y z
N MET A 1 -9.53 -2.61 26.02
CA MET A 1 -10.14 -1.98 24.83
C MET A 1 -11.61 -2.32 24.84
N ASP A 2 -12.49 -1.32 24.81
CA ASP A 2 -13.93 -1.55 24.71
C ASP A 2 -14.29 -1.97 23.27
N PRO A 3 -14.74 -3.21 23.03
CA PRO A 3 -15.14 -3.69 21.71
C PRO A 3 -16.35 -2.94 21.14
N ASN A 4 -17.04 -2.12 21.94
CA ASN A 4 -18.17 -1.30 21.51
C ASN A 4 -17.86 0.19 21.33
N ASN A 5 -16.59 0.60 21.37
CA ASN A 5 -16.22 1.98 21.05
C ASN A 5 -16.62 2.34 19.60
N PRO A 6 -17.56 3.28 19.39
CA PRO A 6 -18.06 3.63 18.06
C PRO A 6 -16.98 4.26 17.17
N GLU A 7 -16.05 5.00 17.75
CA GLU A 7 -14.94 5.62 17.00
C GLU A 7 -13.98 4.56 16.47
N GLY A 8 -13.66 3.54 17.29
CA GLY A 8 -12.79 2.43 16.87
C GLY A 8 -13.38 1.64 15.71
N LYS A 9 -14.69 1.34 15.79
CA LYS A 9 -15.43 0.66 14.71
C LYS A 9 -15.39 1.47 13.41
N GLU A 10 -15.61 2.78 13.49
CA GLU A 10 -15.59 3.66 12.32
C GLU A 10 -14.19 3.75 11.69
N ARG A 11 -13.11 3.85 12.50
CA ARG A 11 -11.74 3.85 11.99
C ARG A 11 -11.39 2.55 11.27
N ILE A 12 -11.82 1.40 11.80
CA ILE A 12 -11.60 0.09 11.16
C ILE A 12 -12.37 0.02 9.83
N ARG A 13 -13.62 0.48 9.79
CA ARG A 13 -14.42 0.53 8.55
C ARG A 13 -13.73 1.38 7.48
N ARG A 14 -13.32 2.61 7.82
CA ARG A 14 -12.60 3.51 6.90
C ARG A 14 -11.28 2.91 6.41
N LEU A 15 -10.52 2.28 7.30
CA LEU A 15 -9.28 1.61 6.92
C LEU A 15 -9.52 0.51 5.88
N ALA A 16 -10.55 -0.31 6.09
CA ALA A 16 -10.93 -1.37 5.16
C ALA A 16 -11.36 -0.82 3.80
N GLU A 17 -12.17 0.24 3.79
CA GLU A 17 -12.64 0.90 2.56
C GLU A 17 -11.50 1.53 1.77
N ASN A 18 -10.64 2.30 2.44
CA ASN A 18 -9.45 2.91 1.83
C ASN A 18 -8.50 1.86 1.24
N THR A 19 -8.30 0.76 1.97
CA THR A 19 -7.45 -0.34 1.53
C THR A 19 -8.02 -1.02 0.29
N ALA A 20 -9.30 -1.38 0.31
CA ALA A 20 -9.97 -2.02 -0.82
C ALA A 20 -9.95 -1.12 -2.06
N TYR A 21 -10.22 0.18 -1.90
CA TYR A 21 -10.16 1.17 -2.97
C TYR A 21 -8.78 1.24 -3.62
N PHE A 22 -7.74 1.45 -2.80
CA PHE A 22 -6.37 1.60 -3.30
C PHE A 22 -5.88 0.32 -3.99
N ARG A 23 -6.18 -0.86 -3.42
CA ARG A 23 -5.86 -2.15 -4.04
C ARG A 23 -6.55 -2.33 -5.39
N ALA A 24 -7.85 -2.04 -5.46
CA ALA A 24 -8.62 -2.18 -6.70
C ALA A 24 -8.04 -1.30 -7.81
N LYS A 25 -7.70 -0.04 -7.49
CA LYS A 25 -7.09 0.90 -8.45
C LYS A 25 -5.71 0.44 -8.94
N LEU A 26 -4.85 -0.02 -8.04
CA LEU A 26 -3.55 -0.57 -8.44
C LEU A 26 -3.69 -1.81 -9.35
N LYS A 27 -4.62 -2.72 -9.03
CA LYS A 27 -4.92 -3.88 -9.88
C LYS A 27 -5.47 -3.45 -11.25
N GLN A 28 -6.33 -2.42 -11.31
CA GLN A 28 -6.87 -1.85 -12.56
C GLN A 28 -5.78 -1.24 -13.46
N LEU A 29 -4.74 -0.66 -12.87
CA LEU A 29 -3.56 -0.17 -13.59
C LEU A 29 -2.64 -1.30 -14.09
N GLY A 30 -2.95 -2.57 -13.81
CA GLY A 30 -2.19 -3.73 -14.26
C GLY A 30 -1.04 -4.12 -13.32
N PHE A 31 -0.95 -3.53 -12.13
CA PHE A 31 0.05 -3.95 -11.14
C PHE A 31 -0.34 -5.27 -10.47
N VAL A 32 0.66 -6.10 -10.17
CA VAL A 32 0.48 -7.33 -9.40
C VAL A 32 0.49 -6.99 -7.91
N VAL A 33 -0.69 -7.01 -7.29
CA VAL A 33 -0.89 -6.78 -5.85
C VAL A 33 -1.31 -8.09 -5.19
N ILE A 34 -0.61 -8.50 -4.14
CA ILE A 34 -0.81 -9.80 -3.48
C ILE A 34 -1.39 -9.67 -2.06
N GLY A 35 -1.92 -10.77 -1.52
CA GLY A 35 -2.46 -10.84 -0.16
C GLY A 35 -3.95 -10.48 -0.07
N ASP A 36 -4.43 -10.30 1.16
CA ASP A 36 -5.84 -10.08 1.48
C ASP A 36 -6.33 -8.66 1.16
N ASP A 37 -7.58 -8.55 0.69
CA ASP A 37 -8.16 -7.27 0.24
C ASP A 37 -8.54 -6.33 1.39
N HIS A 38 -8.66 -6.82 2.61
CA HIS A 38 -8.89 -6.02 3.82
C HIS A 38 -7.61 -5.79 4.63
N SER A 39 -6.46 -6.31 4.18
CA SER A 39 -5.17 -6.07 4.84
C SER A 39 -4.64 -4.66 4.55
N PRO A 40 -4.40 -3.82 5.58
CA PRO A 40 -3.94 -2.44 5.40
C PRO A 40 -2.53 -2.34 4.81
N VAL A 41 -1.80 -3.46 4.75
CA VAL A 41 -0.53 -3.54 4.04
C VAL A 41 -0.81 -4.01 2.62
N VAL A 42 -0.54 -3.15 1.64
CA VAL A 42 -0.75 -3.39 0.22
C VAL A 42 0.61 -3.66 -0.45
N PRO A 43 0.95 -4.93 -0.73
CA PRO A 43 2.21 -5.30 -1.33
C PRO A 43 2.10 -5.31 -2.86
N LEU A 44 2.83 -4.42 -3.51
CA LEU A 44 2.96 -4.33 -4.97
C LEU A 44 4.25 -5.01 -5.42
N MET A 45 4.12 -6.02 -6.28
CA MET A 45 5.25 -6.84 -6.71
C MET A 45 6.07 -6.15 -7.81
N ILE A 46 7.38 -6.08 -7.62
CA ILE A 46 8.33 -5.55 -8.60
C ILE A 46 9.30 -6.63 -9.07
N PHE A 47 9.51 -7.69 -8.27
CA PHE A 47 10.36 -8.87 -8.47
C PHE A 47 11.86 -8.59 -8.63
N ILE A 48 12.23 -7.43 -9.16
CA ILE A 48 13.60 -7.03 -9.47
C ILE A 48 14.12 -6.09 -8.40
N GLY A 49 15.09 -6.55 -7.60
CA GLY A 49 15.67 -5.78 -6.50
C GLY A 49 16.20 -4.40 -6.90
N ALA A 50 16.90 -4.30 -8.04
CA ALA A 50 17.46 -3.03 -8.52
C ALA A 50 16.38 -1.96 -8.80
N LYS A 51 15.20 -2.37 -9.28
CA LYS A 51 14.08 -1.46 -9.56
C LYS A 51 13.43 -0.92 -8.27
N LEU A 52 13.52 -1.65 -7.17
CA LEU A 52 12.91 -1.22 -5.90
C LEU A 52 13.53 0.07 -5.35
N SER A 53 14.87 0.16 -5.36
CA SER A 53 15.57 1.36 -4.88
C SER A 53 15.26 2.57 -5.78
N ALA A 54 15.23 2.36 -7.09
CA ALA A 54 14.85 3.39 -8.05
C ALA A 54 13.40 3.87 -7.83
N PHE A 55 12.46 2.93 -7.61
CA PHE A 55 11.07 3.24 -7.30
C PHE A 55 10.94 4.10 -6.04
N VAL A 56 11.59 3.73 -4.94
CA VAL A 56 11.51 4.48 -3.67
C VAL A 56 12.09 5.89 -3.83
N ARG A 57 13.20 6.03 -4.57
CA ARG A 57 13.79 7.35 -4.86
C ARG A 57 12.83 8.24 -5.67
N LEU A 58 12.19 7.67 -6.69
CA LEU A 58 11.23 8.39 -7.53
C LEU A 58 9.97 8.75 -6.74
N ALA A 59 9.41 7.81 -5.98
CA ALA A 59 8.29 8.05 -5.09
C ALA A 59 8.59 9.21 -4.12
N ARG A 60 9.78 9.19 -3.50
CA ARG A 60 10.21 10.26 -2.61
C ARG A 60 10.31 11.62 -3.30
N SER A 61 10.74 11.70 -4.56
CA SER A 61 10.76 12.99 -5.29
C SER A 61 9.36 13.56 -5.55
N TYR A 62 8.33 12.71 -5.59
CA TYR A 62 6.92 13.13 -5.64
C TYR A 62 6.28 13.35 -4.27
N GLY A 63 7.07 13.27 -3.18
CA GLY A 63 6.57 13.40 -1.81
C GLY A 63 5.82 12.17 -1.31
N LEU A 64 5.98 11.01 -1.97
CA LEU A 64 5.38 9.73 -1.56
C LEU A 64 6.36 8.90 -0.73
N ALA A 65 5.97 8.56 0.49
CA ALA A 65 6.69 7.61 1.31
C ALA A 65 6.27 6.18 0.95
N ALA A 66 7.20 5.41 0.38
CA ALA A 66 7.01 4.01 0.03
C ALA A 66 8.17 3.16 0.59
N VAL A 67 7.87 1.95 1.07
CA VAL A 67 8.87 1.05 1.65
C VAL A 67 9.17 -0.07 0.67
N SER A 68 10.43 -0.18 0.23
CA SER A 68 10.90 -1.36 -0.51
C SER A 68 11.25 -2.50 0.43
N VAL A 69 10.87 -3.72 0.06
CA VAL A 69 11.22 -4.95 0.75
C VAL A 69 11.84 -5.92 -0.25
N CYS A 70 13.06 -6.36 0.02
CA CYS A 70 13.81 -7.34 -0.76
C CYS A 70 14.59 -8.28 0.17
N PHE A 71 15.46 -9.12 -0.38
CA PHE A 71 16.38 -9.95 0.41
C PHE A 71 17.21 -9.09 1.38
N PRO A 72 17.40 -9.50 2.65
CA PRO A 72 17.08 -10.80 3.25
C PRO A 72 15.65 -10.95 3.81
N ALA A 73 14.84 -9.89 3.80
CA ALA A 73 13.47 -9.92 4.36
C ALA A 73 12.47 -10.74 3.52
N THR A 74 12.83 -11.07 2.28
CA THR A 74 12.09 -11.92 1.34
C THR A 74 13.06 -12.71 0.48
N ASN A 75 12.58 -13.73 -0.24
CA ASN A 75 13.37 -14.43 -1.25
C ASN A 75 13.86 -13.45 -2.33
N LEU A 76 14.92 -13.80 -3.06
CA LEU A 76 15.50 -12.93 -4.10
C LEU A 76 14.49 -12.46 -5.15
N THR A 77 13.53 -13.32 -5.51
CA THR A 77 12.44 -13.02 -6.45
C THR A 77 11.23 -12.34 -5.79
N GLY A 78 11.21 -12.23 -4.46
CA GLY A 78 10.09 -11.69 -3.67
C GLY A 78 10.07 -10.18 -3.51
N GLY A 79 10.88 -9.46 -4.31
CA GLY A 79 11.02 -8.01 -4.23
C GLY A 79 9.71 -7.26 -4.46
N ARG A 80 9.34 -6.39 -3.51
CA ARG A 80 8.05 -5.68 -3.51
C ARG A 80 8.10 -4.33 -2.81
N ILE A 81 7.18 -3.45 -3.17
CA ILE A 81 6.89 -2.22 -2.43
C ILE A 81 5.71 -2.49 -1.49
N ARG A 82 5.79 -2.04 -0.25
CA ARG A 82 4.71 -2.10 0.73
C ARG A 82 4.15 -0.70 0.96
N PHE A 83 2.88 -0.51 0.60
CA PHE A 83 2.11 0.64 1.03
C PHE A 83 1.37 0.29 2.32
N CYS A 84 1.45 1.16 3.31
CA CYS A 84 0.72 1.02 4.57
C CYS A 84 -0.42 2.02 4.58
N VAL A 85 -1.63 1.55 4.30
CA VAL A 85 -2.84 2.37 4.30
C VAL A 85 -3.28 2.57 5.75
N SER A 86 -3.95 3.70 6.00
CA SER A 86 -4.39 4.17 7.31
C SER A 86 -5.81 4.71 7.18
N ALA A 87 -6.57 4.67 8.27
CA ALA A 87 -7.91 5.25 8.35
C ALA A 87 -7.90 6.77 8.14
N SER A 88 -6.75 7.42 8.35
CA SER A 88 -6.59 8.87 8.19
C SER A 88 -6.33 9.31 6.74
N HIS A 89 -6.03 8.39 5.83
CA HIS A 89 -5.88 8.75 4.42
C HIS A 89 -7.24 9.11 3.81
N THR A 90 -7.30 10.18 3.03
CA THR A 90 -8.49 10.53 2.25
C THR A 90 -8.42 9.92 0.86
N LEU A 91 -9.57 9.82 0.17
CA LEU A 91 -9.61 9.29 -1.19
C LEU A 91 -8.75 10.14 -2.14
N GLU A 92 -8.71 11.45 -1.96
CA GLU A 92 -7.89 12.36 -2.78
C GLU A 92 -6.40 12.11 -2.58
N MET A 93 -5.97 11.79 -1.36
CA MET A 93 -4.57 11.40 -1.10
C MET A 93 -4.23 10.09 -1.81
N LEU A 94 -5.14 9.11 -1.77
CA LEU A 94 -4.95 7.82 -2.45
C LEU A 94 -4.92 7.99 -3.97
N ASP A 95 -5.82 8.79 -4.53
CA ASP A 95 -5.86 9.12 -5.95
C ASP A 95 -4.63 9.87 -6.41
N LYS A 96 -4.12 10.80 -5.60
CA LYS A 96 -2.85 11.47 -5.90
C LYS A 96 -1.73 10.45 -6.06
N VAL A 97 -1.67 9.41 -5.22
CA VAL A 97 -0.65 8.36 -5.31
C VAL A 97 -0.85 7.47 -6.54
N ILE A 98 -2.09 7.16 -6.90
CA ILE A 98 -2.43 6.33 -8.06
C ILE A 98 -2.06 7.04 -9.39
N ASN A 99 -2.09 8.37 -9.40
CA ASN A 99 -1.87 9.19 -10.60
C ASN A 99 -0.43 9.75 -10.73
N ILE A 100 0.52 9.32 -9.90
CA ILE A 100 1.95 9.61 -10.07
C ILE A 100 2.52 8.77 -11.21
#